data_AF-A0A661W6M0-F1
#
_entry.id   AF-A0A661W6M0-F1
#
_cell.length_a   1.000
_cell.length_b   1.000
_cell.length_c   1.000
_cell.angle_alpha   90.00
_cell.angle_beta   90.00
_cell.angle_gamma   90.00
#
_symmetry.space_group_name_H-M   'P 1'
#
loop_
_entity.id
_entity.type
_entity.pdbx_description
1 polymer ?
#
loop_
_entity_poly.entity_id
_entity_poly.type
_entity_poly.pdbx_seq_one_letter_code
_entity_poly.pdbx_strand_id
1 'polypeptide(L)'
;MQLKLALPKGRLMAPTGELLRSAGLELTGYDEQSRSYRPQCRDMPGLFTKVFHEKDIPIQVAIGNYDLGICGREWVEELLAKYPSSAVVKVRDLGYGRSDLYVVASRSDGLSTLDVLRTRAGAVSIASEYPNLAEQFALRHRLKRFKVFPLWGSAAAYPPENADLALVAQSPDTPLYPWLVPLSHVLRSSACLVAHRNSWRSRDLSCLLARLCAVSSVTESDHTPAGRADGPGTPAVSRAAWDSSVRLALPDGHQREPTLACLRKAGIHIRDNSVDPGRPGISVPGVSVKVIRPQDMPLQVANGNLDLAITGDDWLYDHLCRFPTSPVRKILGLGFGRVRVVAVVSGEMPVNSPQDLRDLLRSGRLGRLRVASEYCNIADKYARDNHLSPYRLVPTWGASEAFLPEDADVLIENTQTGRTLAQHGLKIIDTILESTGCLIGGTTGPDTASAREVVDSLVRALEQGIAED
;
A
#
# COMPACT_ATOMS: atom_id res chain seq x y z
N MET A 1 -13.33 2.60 -32.15
CA MET A 1 -13.21 2.91 -30.71
C MET A 1 -11.83 2.42 -30.27
N GLN A 2 -11.06 3.23 -29.53
CA GLN A 2 -9.71 2.85 -29.11
C GLN A 2 -9.78 1.74 -28.05
N LEU A 3 -8.97 0.69 -28.19
CA LEU A 3 -8.84 -0.37 -27.17
C LEU A 3 -7.93 0.13 -26.05
N LYS A 4 -8.30 -0.14 -24.79
CA LYS A 4 -7.54 0.32 -23.62
C LYS A 4 -6.97 -0.87 -22.83
N LEU A 5 -5.65 -0.91 -22.68
CA LEU A 5 -4.92 -1.94 -21.95
C LEU A 5 -4.15 -1.34 -20.77
N ALA A 6 -4.47 -1.80 -19.56
CA ALA A 6 -3.72 -1.46 -18.34
C ALA A 6 -2.53 -2.42 -18.16
N LEU A 7 -1.34 -1.86 -17.94
CA LEU A 7 -0.07 -2.58 -17.83
C LEU A 7 0.51 -2.46 -16.41
N PRO A 8 1.16 -3.51 -15.90
CA PRO A 8 1.74 -3.49 -14.56
C PRO A 8 3.07 -2.74 -14.53
N LYS A 9 3.33 -2.07 -13.42
CA LYS A 9 4.67 -1.64 -12.97
C LYS A 9 5.27 -2.69 -12.02
N GLY A 10 6.56 -2.60 -11.75
CA GLY A 10 7.24 -3.41 -10.74
C GLY A 10 7.65 -4.76 -11.29
N ARG A 11 7.54 -5.81 -10.47
CA ARG A 11 8.07 -7.17 -10.78
C ARG A 11 7.54 -7.75 -12.10
N LEU A 12 6.30 -7.43 -12.48
CA LEU A 12 5.71 -7.95 -13.72
C LEU A 12 6.06 -7.13 -14.96
N MET A 13 6.69 -5.95 -14.82
CA MET A 13 6.90 -5.01 -15.92
C MET A 13 7.80 -5.58 -17.01
N ALA A 14 9.01 -6.02 -16.65
CA ALA A 14 9.96 -6.61 -17.58
C ALA A 14 9.41 -7.84 -18.32
N PRO A 15 8.88 -8.88 -17.64
CA PRO A 15 8.33 -10.05 -18.33
C PRO A 15 7.06 -9.73 -19.14
N THR A 16 6.24 -8.76 -18.71
CA THR A 16 5.12 -8.27 -19.54
C THR A 16 5.63 -7.62 -20.83
N GLY A 17 6.69 -6.82 -20.75
CA GLY A 17 7.31 -6.19 -21.92
C GLY A 17 7.87 -7.21 -22.91
N GLU A 18 8.48 -8.29 -22.41
CA GLU A 18 8.95 -9.40 -23.23
C GLU A 18 7.78 -10.15 -23.91
N LEU A 19 6.73 -10.49 -23.15
CA LEU A 19 5.52 -11.10 -23.71
C LEU A 19 4.95 -10.24 -24.86
N LEU A 20 4.83 -8.93 -24.64
CA LEU A 20 4.27 -8.01 -25.64
C LEU A 20 5.16 -7.93 -26.89
N ARG A 21 6.49 -7.88 -26.72
CA ARG A 21 7.43 -7.91 -27.85
C ARG A 21 7.30 -9.20 -28.66
N SER A 22 7.23 -10.36 -27.99
CA SER A 22 7.03 -11.65 -28.65
C SER A 22 5.65 -11.78 -29.32
N ALA A 23 4.65 -11.04 -28.83
CA ALA A 23 3.34 -10.90 -29.45
C ALA A 23 3.31 -9.90 -30.63
N GLY A 24 4.46 -9.30 -30.99
CA GLY A 24 4.56 -8.27 -32.03
C GLY A 24 3.89 -6.96 -31.63
N LEU A 25 3.98 -6.59 -30.35
CA LEU A 25 3.44 -5.36 -29.77
C LEU A 25 4.57 -4.61 -29.06
N GLU A 26 5.40 -3.91 -29.83
CA GLU A 26 6.51 -3.18 -29.25
C GLU A 26 6.04 -1.86 -28.62
N LEU A 27 6.32 -1.72 -27.32
CA LEU A 27 5.95 -0.54 -26.53
C LEU A 27 7.16 0.38 -26.34
N THR A 28 7.06 1.60 -26.87
CA THR A 28 8.04 2.66 -26.58
C THR A 28 7.77 3.25 -25.20
N GLY A 29 8.80 3.31 -24.35
CA GLY A 29 8.72 3.87 -23.00
C GLY A 29 8.09 2.95 -21.95
N TYR A 30 8.09 1.64 -22.18
CA TYR A 30 7.69 0.62 -21.21
C TYR A 30 8.90 -0.22 -20.78
N ASP A 31 9.75 0.38 -19.93
CA ASP A 31 10.92 -0.23 -19.32
C ASP A 31 11.14 0.33 -17.91
N GLU A 32 12.00 -0.30 -17.11
CA GLU A 32 12.23 0.08 -15.70
C GLU A 32 12.83 1.48 -15.51
N GLN A 33 13.48 2.04 -16.53
CA GLN A 33 14.11 3.35 -16.48
C GLN A 33 13.17 4.47 -16.95
N SER A 34 12.13 4.10 -17.70
CA SER A 34 11.12 5.01 -18.20
C SER A 34 10.27 5.57 -17.07
N ARG A 35 10.14 6.90 -17.07
CA ARG A 35 9.17 7.62 -16.23
C ARG A 35 7.84 7.83 -16.97
N SER A 36 7.68 7.26 -18.17
CA SER A 36 6.45 7.37 -18.93
C SER A 36 5.38 6.42 -18.38
N TYR A 37 4.23 6.99 -18.02
CA TYR A 37 3.05 6.21 -17.66
C TYR A 37 2.17 5.86 -18.87
N ARG A 38 2.47 6.41 -20.05
CA ARG A 38 1.69 6.25 -21.29
C ARG A 38 2.58 5.72 -22.41
N PRO A 39 2.98 4.44 -22.36
CA PRO A 39 3.76 3.85 -23.43
C PRO A 39 2.97 3.84 -24.74
N GLN A 40 3.66 3.83 -25.87
CA GLN A 40 3.02 3.83 -27.18
C GLN A 40 3.31 2.55 -27.94
N CYS A 41 2.28 1.94 -28.51
CA CYS A 41 2.40 0.76 -29.37
C CYS A 41 2.45 1.20 -30.84
N ARG A 42 3.57 0.93 -31.53
CA ARG A 42 3.69 1.25 -32.96
C ARG A 42 2.89 0.28 -33.83
N ASP A 43 2.87 -1.00 -33.44
CA ASP A 43 2.24 -2.08 -34.21
C ASP A 43 0.71 -2.10 -34.13
N MET A 44 0.14 -1.33 -33.20
CA MET A 44 -1.30 -1.17 -33.03
C MET A 44 -1.64 0.27 -32.63
N PRO A 45 -1.70 1.22 -33.58
CA PRO A 45 -1.94 2.65 -33.30
C PRO A 45 -3.28 2.94 -32.57
N GLY A 46 -4.24 2.02 -32.67
CA GLY A 46 -5.53 2.09 -31.95
C GLY A 46 -5.51 1.56 -30.52
N LEU A 47 -4.34 1.15 -29.99
CA LEU A 47 -4.17 0.66 -28.63
C LEU A 47 -3.71 1.80 -27.72
N PHE A 48 -4.56 2.16 -26.77
CA PHE A 48 -4.19 2.99 -25.62
C PHE A 48 -3.63 2.10 -24.53
N THR A 49 -2.42 2.40 -24.05
CA THR A 49 -1.84 1.70 -22.92
C THR A 49 -1.49 2.66 -21.80
N LYS A 50 -1.60 2.19 -20.56
CA LYS A 50 -1.22 2.94 -19.37
C LYS A 50 -0.64 2.04 -18.30
N VAL A 51 0.39 2.51 -17.63
CA VAL A 51 1.09 1.78 -16.59
C VAL A 51 0.51 2.12 -15.22
N PHE A 52 0.21 1.09 -14.43
CA PHE A 52 -0.36 1.20 -13.09
C PHE A 52 0.39 0.33 -12.09
N HIS A 53 0.22 0.63 -10.80
CA HIS A 53 0.51 -0.35 -9.76
C HIS A 53 -0.40 -1.58 -9.95
N GLU A 54 0.12 -2.80 -9.72
CA GLU A 54 -0.64 -4.03 -10.01
C GLU A 54 -2.00 -4.09 -9.31
N LYS A 55 -2.07 -3.55 -8.09
CA LYS A 55 -3.27 -3.42 -7.27
C LYS A 55 -4.37 -2.53 -7.88
N ASP A 56 -3.99 -1.53 -8.68
CA ASP A 56 -4.92 -0.60 -9.33
C ASP A 56 -5.59 -1.22 -10.56
N ILE A 57 -4.89 -2.09 -11.29
CA ILE A 57 -5.34 -2.65 -12.57
C ILE A 57 -6.70 -3.35 -12.47
N PRO A 58 -6.95 -4.31 -11.54
CA PRO A 58 -8.25 -4.96 -11.48
C PRO A 58 -9.38 -3.98 -11.12
N ILE A 59 -9.09 -2.91 -10.37
CA ILE A 59 -10.06 -1.86 -10.04
C ILE A 59 -10.39 -1.05 -11.30
N GLN A 60 -9.37 -0.59 -12.03
CA GLN A 60 -9.51 0.20 -13.26
C GLN A 60 -10.27 -0.56 -14.35
N VAL A 61 -9.99 -1.87 -14.48
CA VAL A 61 -10.74 -2.77 -15.38
C VAL A 61 -12.16 -2.98 -14.87
N ALA A 62 -12.38 -3.19 -13.57
CA ALA A 62 -13.71 -3.40 -13.00
C ALA A 62 -14.66 -2.19 -13.14
N ILE A 63 -14.14 -0.97 -13.06
CA ILE A 63 -14.95 0.25 -13.22
C ILE A 63 -15.17 0.66 -14.68
N GLY A 64 -14.49 0.01 -15.63
CA GLY A 64 -14.66 0.23 -17.07
C GLY A 64 -13.80 1.34 -17.66
N ASN A 65 -12.76 1.79 -16.95
CA ASN A 65 -11.79 2.73 -17.51
C ASN A 65 -10.92 2.04 -18.58
N TYR A 66 -10.67 0.73 -18.44
CA TYR A 66 -9.88 -0.09 -19.35
C TYR A 66 -10.66 -1.32 -19.79
N ASP A 67 -10.41 -1.76 -21.02
CA ASP A 67 -11.03 -2.96 -21.59
C ASP A 67 -10.34 -4.23 -21.10
N LEU A 68 -9.01 -4.17 -21.02
CA LEU A 68 -8.12 -5.25 -20.63
C LEU A 68 -7.08 -4.76 -19.63
N GLY A 69 -6.52 -5.68 -18.85
CA GLY A 69 -5.40 -5.41 -17.95
C GLY A 69 -4.56 -6.64 -17.68
N ILE A 70 -3.28 -6.45 -17.37
CA ILE A 70 -2.37 -7.51 -16.93
C ILE A 70 -1.95 -7.23 -15.50
N CYS A 71 -2.21 -8.14 -14.56
CA CYS A 71 -1.82 -7.99 -13.16
C CYS A 71 -1.62 -9.36 -12.49
N GLY A 72 -1.01 -9.37 -11.31
CA GLY A 72 -0.97 -10.58 -10.48
C GLY A 72 -2.38 -11.07 -10.13
N ARG A 73 -2.61 -12.37 -10.26
CA ARG A 73 -3.91 -13.00 -9.94
C ARG A 73 -4.35 -12.74 -8.49
N GLU A 74 -3.42 -12.55 -7.56
CA GLU A 74 -3.68 -12.21 -6.17
C GLU A 74 -4.53 -10.95 -6.03
N TRP A 75 -4.27 -9.93 -6.85
CA TRP A 75 -5.03 -8.68 -6.81
C TRP A 75 -6.43 -8.83 -7.41
N VAL A 76 -6.60 -9.75 -8.37
CA VAL A 76 -7.91 -10.08 -8.93
C VAL A 76 -8.76 -10.82 -7.89
N GLU A 77 -8.19 -11.82 -7.22
CA GLU A 77 -8.89 -12.59 -6.18
C GLU A 77 -9.18 -11.70 -4.95
N GLU A 78 -8.26 -10.80 -4.57
CA GLU A 78 -8.50 -9.81 -3.50
C GLU A 78 -9.69 -8.89 -3.81
N LEU A 79 -9.82 -8.41 -5.05
CA LEU A 79 -10.96 -7.60 -5.46
C LEU A 79 -12.26 -8.41 -5.45
N LEU A 80 -12.23 -9.63 -6.00
CA LEU A 80 -13.40 -10.51 -6.10
C LEU A 80 -13.83 -11.04 -4.73
N ALA A 81 -12.91 -11.15 -3.77
CA ALA A 81 -13.22 -11.53 -2.41
C ALA A 81 -14.17 -10.53 -1.72
N LYS A 82 -13.99 -9.24 -2.01
CA LYS A 82 -14.86 -8.16 -1.53
C LYS A 82 -16.08 -7.93 -2.41
N TYR A 83 -15.90 -8.03 -3.74
CA TYR A 83 -16.94 -7.74 -4.73
C TYR A 83 -17.10 -8.92 -5.71
N PRO A 84 -17.79 -10.01 -5.32
CA PRO A 84 -17.95 -11.19 -6.17
C PRO A 84 -18.64 -10.90 -7.51
N SER A 85 -19.50 -9.88 -7.53
CA SER A 85 -20.24 -9.44 -8.73
C SER A 85 -19.48 -8.38 -9.56
N SER A 86 -18.21 -8.11 -9.25
CA SER A 86 -17.38 -7.17 -10.00
C SER A 86 -17.37 -7.49 -11.50
N ALA A 87 -17.25 -6.44 -12.33
CA ALA A 87 -17.20 -6.58 -13.77
C ALA A 87 -15.86 -7.12 -14.29
N VAL A 88 -14.86 -7.37 -13.44
CA VAL A 88 -13.60 -8.00 -13.87
C VAL A 88 -13.82 -9.48 -14.21
N VAL A 89 -13.25 -9.93 -15.33
CA VAL A 89 -13.29 -11.31 -15.80
C VAL A 89 -11.85 -11.78 -15.99
N LYS A 90 -11.50 -12.94 -15.43
CA LYS A 90 -10.22 -13.61 -15.69
C LYS A 90 -10.25 -14.23 -17.09
N VAL A 91 -9.38 -13.75 -17.97
CA VAL A 91 -9.32 -14.22 -19.37
C VAL A 91 -8.32 -15.37 -19.50
N ARG A 92 -7.08 -15.17 -19.03
CA ARG A 92 -6.00 -16.15 -19.20
C ARG A 92 -4.91 -15.98 -18.14
N ASP A 93 -4.35 -17.11 -17.72
CA ASP A 93 -3.08 -17.18 -17.01
C ASP A 93 -1.93 -17.07 -18.01
N LEU A 94 -1.02 -16.11 -17.80
CA LEU A 94 0.09 -15.84 -18.72
C LEU A 94 1.35 -16.66 -18.40
N GLY A 95 1.37 -17.36 -17.27
CA GLY A 95 2.38 -18.37 -16.94
C GLY A 95 3.72 -17.86 -16.40
N TYR A 96 3.92 -16.54 -16.29
CA TYR A 96 5.12 -15.92 -15.70
C TYR A 96 4.81 -15.14 -14.42
N GLY A 97 5.87 -14.70 -13.73
CA GLY A 97 5.73 -13.84 -12.56
C GLY A 97 5.08 -14.57 -11.41
N ARG A 98 5.47 -15.83 -11.20
CA ARG A 98 4.92 -16.69 -10.18
C ARG A 98 5.11 -16.08 -8.79
N SER A 99 4.05 -16.07 -8.00
CA SER A 99 4.09 -15.71 -6.58
C SER A 99 3.06 -16.53 -5.82
N ASP A 100 3.50 -17.18 -4.75
CA ASP A 100 2.61 -17.92 -3.87
C ASP A 100 2.27 -17.07 -2.65
N LEU A 101 0.98 -16.97 -2.35
CA LEU A 101 0.48 -16.27 -1.17
C LEU A 101 0.35 -17.28 -0.02
N TYR A 102 1.07 -17.06 1.07
CA TYR A 102 1.04 -17.91 2.26
C TYR A 102 0.49 -17.17 3.46
N VAL A 103 -0.20 -17.90 4.34
CA VAL A 103 -0.35 -17.49 5.75
C VAL A 103 0.88 -17.95 6.50
N VAL A 104 1.57 -17.00 7.13
CA VAL A 104 2.79 -17.23 7.90
C VAL A 104 2.58 -16.84 9.36
N ALA A 105 3.32 -17.50 10.25
CA ALA A 105 3.44 -17.15 11.66
C ALA A 105 4.92 -17.12 12.08
N SER A 106 5.20 -16.50 13.22
CA SER A 106 6.55 -16.56 13.80
C SER A 106 6.85 -17.94 14.39
N ARG A 107 8.09 -18.44 14.20
CA ARG A 107 8.61 -19.65 14.86
C ARG A 107 8.54 -19.56 16.39
N SER A 108 8.70 -18.35 16.94
CA SER A 108 8.74 -18.09 18.39
C SER A 108 7.41 -18.34 19.10
N ASP A 109 6.28 -18.26 18.38
CA ASP A 109 4.96 -18.21 19.02
C ASP A 109 4.36 -19.60 19.23
N GLY A 110 5.09 -20.66 18.89
CA GLY A 110 4.60 -22.04 18.99
C GLY A 110 3.40 -22.34 18.08
N LEU A 111 2.99 -21.38 17.25
CA LEU A 111 1.94 -21.50 16.24
C LEU A 111 2.49 -22.30 15.06
N SER A 112 2.53 -23.62 15.21
CA SER A 112 3.04 -24.53 14.18
C SER A 112 1.93 -25.13 13.31
N THR A 113 0.66 -25.05 13.73
CA THR A 113 -0.49 -25.61 13.00
C THR A 113 -1.75 -24.76 13.11
N LEU A 114 -2.66 -24.95 12.15
CA LEU A 114 -3.96 -24.26 12.11
C LEU A 114 -4.90 -24.65 13.25
N ASP A 115 -4.74 -25.83 13.84
CA ASP A 115 -5.61 -26.28 14.92
C ASP A 115 -5.33 -25.55 16.23
N VAL A 116 -4.08 -25.15 16.48
CA VAL A 116 -3.70 -24.29 17.62
C VAL A 116 -4.40 -22.92 17.53
N LEU A 117 -4.58 -22.40 16.31
CA LEU A 117 -5.26 -21.11 16.10
C LEU A 117 -6.76 -21.19 16.39
N ARG A 118 -7.40 -22.33 16.14
CA ARG A 118 -8.85 -22.53 16.35
C ARG A 118 -9.22 -22.64 17.82
N THR A 119 -8.32 -23.17 18.64
CA THR A 119 -8.53 -23.39 20.07
C THR A 119 -8.08 -22.21 20.92
N ARG A 120 -7.45 -21.19 20.31
CA ARG A 120 -6.99 -19.99 21.01
C ARG A 120 -8.16 -19.22 21.65
N ALA A 121 -7.98 -18.83 22.92
CA ALA A 121 -8.99 -18.09 23.67
C ALA A 121 -9.11 -16.61 23.23
N GLY A 122 -7.99 -16.00 22.82
CA GLY A 122 -7.91 -14.62 22.34
C GLY A 122 -8.29 -14.48 20.87
N ALA A 123 -8.52 -13.23 20.42
CA ALA A 123 -8.72 -12.95 19.00
C ALA A 123 -7.39 -13.10 18.25
N VAL A 124 -7.42 -13.83 17.12
CA VAL A 124 -6.26 -13.98 16.24
C VAL A 124 -6.09 -12.71 15.40
N SER A 125 -4.95 -12.04 15.51
CA SER A 125 -4.62 -10.89 14.67
C SER A 125 -3.95 -11.31 13.36
N ILE A 126 -4.44 -10.79 12.24
CA ILE A 126 -3.96 -11.11 10.90
C ILE A 126 -3.54 -9.81 10.20
N ALA A 127 -2.26 -9.66 9.92
CA ALA A 127 -1.69 -8.55 9.16
C ALA A 127 -1.67 -8.88 7.65
N SER A 128 -2.21 -8.01 6.80
CA SER A 128 -2.20 -8.29 5.36
C SER A 128 -2.37 -7.06 4.47
N GLU A 129 -1.65 -7.06 3.34
CA GLU A 129 -1.92 -6.19 2.19
C GLU A 129 -3.15 -6.65 1.37
N TYR A 130 -3.64 -7.87 1.65
CA TYR A 130 -4.79 -8.56 1.08
C TYR A 130 -5.87 -8.80 2.17
N PRO A 131 -6.43 -7.74 2.76
CA PRO A 131 -7.35 -7.88 3.89
C PRO A 131 -8.60 -8.71 3.57
N ASN A 132 -9.09 -8.70 2.34
CA ASN A 132 -10.28 -9.48 1.97
C ASN A 132 -9.96 -10.98 1.87
N LEU A 133 -8.80 -11.34 1.30
CA LEU A 133 -8.31 -12.73 1.32
C LEU A 133 -7.98 -13.20 2.75
N ALA A 134 -7.43 -12.33 3.59
CA ALA A 134 -7.15 -12.63 4.99
C ALA A 134 -8.44 -12.93 5.78
N GLU A 135 -9.50 -12.13 5.57
CA GLU A 135 -10.81 -12.36 6.16
C GLU A 135 -11.43 -13.67 5.64
N GLN A 136 -11.41 -13.91 4.33
CA GLN A 136 -11.88 -15.17 3.75
C GLN A 136 -11.16 -16.39 4.31
N PHE A 137 -9.83 -16.30 4.49
CA PHE A 137 -9.04 -17.33 5.14
C PHE A 137 -9.54 -17.58 6.57
N ALA A 138 -9.67 -16.54 7.39
CA ALA A 138 -10.14 -16.66 8.76
C ALA A 138 -11.53 -17.34 8.86
N LEU A 139 -12.46 -16.92 7.99
CA LEU A 139 -13.81 -17.49 7.90
C LEU A 139 -13.79 -18.96 7.46
N ARG A 140 -13.03 -19.30 6.40
CA ARG A 140 -12.90 -20.67 5.89
C ARG A 140 -12.33 -21.62 6.94
N HIS A 141 -11.38 -21.14 7.73
CA HIS A 141 -10.77 -21.91 8.81
C HIS A 141 -11.54 -21.87 10.13
N ARG A 142 -12.69 -21.18 10.16
CA ARG A 142 -13.60 -21.05 11.30
C ARG A 142 -12.92 -20.49 12.55
N LEU A 143 -12.07 -19.48 12.37
CA LEU A 143 -11.48 -18.76 13.50
C LEU A 143 -12.60 -18.05 14.27
N LYS A 144 -12.81 -18.42 15.54
CA LYS A 144 -13.94 -17.93 16.35
C LYS A 144 -13.89 -16.43 16.58
N ARG A 145 -12.68 -15.89 16.77
CA ARG A 145 -12.42 -14.47 17.03
C ARG A 145 -11.17 -14.09 16.26
N PHE A 146 -11.28 -13.14 15.36
CA PHE A 146 -10.13 -12.62 14.61
C PHE A 146 -10.26 -11.13 14.36
N LYS A 147 -9.12 -10.50 14.07
CA LYS A 147 -9.01 -9.10 13.63
C LYS A 147 -8.10 -9.07 12.41
N VAL A 148 -8.53 -8.43 11.34
CA VAL A 148 -7.68 -8.20 10.17
C VAL A 148 -7.17 -6.76 10.21
N PHE A 149 -5.85 -6.61 10.16
CA PHE A 149 -5.19 -5.32 10.03
C PHE A 149 -4.81 -5.11 8.56
N PRO A 150 -5.52 -4.24 7.83
CA PRO A 150 -5.15 -3.91 6.46
C PRO A 150 -3.87 -3.10 6.48
N LEU A 151 -2.92 -3.48 5.62
CA LEU A 151 -1.60 -2.86 5.53
C LEU A 151 -1.35 -2.27 4.15
N TRP A 152 -0.51 -1.24 4.13
CA TRP A 152 0.04 -0.68 2.89
C TRP A 152 1.26 -1.44 2.36
N GLY A 153 1.91 -2.24 3.21
CA GLY A 153 3.11 -2.97 2.84
C GLY A 153 3.69 -3.79 3.98
N SER A 154 4.73 -4.56 3.67
CA SER A 154 5.65 -5.15 4.67
C SER A 154 4.95 -6.05 5.69
N ALA A 155 3.93 -6.80 5.28
CA ALA A 155 3.14 -7.65 6.19
C ALA A 155 4.00 -8.64 7.00
N ALA A 156 5.10 -9.12 6.41
CA ALA A 156 6.05 -10.03 7.04
C ALA A 156 6.77 -9.44 8.27
N ALA A 157 6.80 -8.10 8.42
CA ALA A 157 7.38 -7.45 9.58
C ALA A 157 6.50 -7.57 10.83
N TYR A 158 5.19 -7.84 10.70
CA TYR A 158 4.24 -7.72 11.80
C TYR A 158 4.31 -8.83 12.86
N PRO A 159 4.44 -10.13 12.51
CA PRO A 159 4.60 -11.19 13.49
C PRO A 159 6.01 -11.24 14.10
N PRO A 160 6.15 -11.61 15.39
CA PRO A 160 5.09 -12.05 16.31
C PRO A 160 4.35 -10.94 17.08
N GLU A 161 4.85 -9.70 17.06
CA GLU A 161 4.50 -8.73 18.10
C GLU A 161 3.13 -8.08 17.89
N ASN A 162 2.87 -7.63 16.66
CA ASN A 162 1.67 -6.84 16.36
C ASN A 162 0.61 -7.66 15.61
N ALA A 163 0.98 -8.84 15.12
CA ALA A 163 0.07 -9.79 14.50
C ALA A 163 0.49 -11.23 14.81
N ASP A 164 -0.49 -12.10 15.04
CA ASP A 164 -0.24 -13.53 15.18
C ASP A 164 0.08 -14.16 13.83
N LEU A 165 -0.59 -13.69 12.78
CA LEU A 165 -0.46 -14.18 11.41
C LEU A 165 -0.19 -13.03 10.45
N ALA A 166 0.51 -13.33 9.36
CA ALA A 166 0.56 -12.44 8.21
C ALA A 166 0.24 -13.21 6.92
N LEU A 167 -0.38 -12.53 5.95
CA LEU A 167 -0.44 -13.02 4.58
C LEU A 167 0.71 -12.39 3.79
N VAL A 168 1.62 -13.22 3.30
CA VAL A 168 2.84 -12.77 2.62
C VAL A 168 2.94 -13.43 1.25
N ALA A 169 3.13 -12.59 0.23
CA ALA A 169 3.45 -13.05 -1.12
C ALA A 169 4.94 -13.43 -1.16
N GLN A 170 5.23 -14.66 -1.53
CA GLN A 170 6.58 -15.17 -1.74
C GLN A 170 6.81 -15.32 -3.25
N SER A 171 7.94 -14.81 -3.74
CA SER A 171 8.45 -15.05 -5.09
C SER A 171 9.82 -15.72 -4.99
N PRO A 172 10.36 -16.31 -6.08
CA PRO A 172 11.71 -16.86 -6.09
C PRO A 172 12.77 -15.85 -5.64
N ASP A 173 12.58 -14.57 -5.99
CA ASP A 173 13.53 -13.48 -5.68
C ASP A 173 13.35 -12.90 -4.27
N THR A 174 12.24 -13.19 -3.60
CA THR A 174 11.90 -12.63 -2.29
C THR A 174 11.51 -13.76 -1.34
N PRO A 175 12.51 -14.46 -0.74
CA PRO A 175 12.25 -15.53 0.20
C PRO A 175 11.62 -14.98 1.49
N LEU A 176 10.89 -15.84 2.20
CA LEU A 176 10.38 -15.52 3.53
C LEU A 176 11.53 -15.32 4.52
N TYR A 177 11.32 -14.45 5.50
CA TYR A 177 12.26 -14.29 6.61
C TYR A 177 12.50 -15.63 7.32
N PRO A 178 13.74 -15.93 7.77
CA PRO A 178 14.07 -17.22 8.40
C PRO A 178 13.23 -17.56 9.64
N TRP A 179 12.74 -16.56 10.37
CA TRP A 179 11.91 -16.73 11.56
C TRP A 179 10.42 -16.92 11.27
N LEU A 180 9.99 -16.81 10.02
CA LEU A 180 8.61 -17.07 9.63
C LEU A 180 8.45 -18.52 9.16
N VAL A 181 7.29 -19.10 9.48
CA VAL A 181 6.89 -20.44 9.03
C VAL A 181 5.61 -20.32 8.23
N PRO A 182 5.57 -20.85 6.99
CA PRO A 182 4.32 -20.98 6.25
C PRO A 182 3.43 -22.03 6.91
N LEU A 183 2.22 -21.62 7.30
CA LEU A 183 1.21 -22.49 7.90
C LEU A 183 0.21 -23.04 6.88
N SER A 184 -0.13 -22.22 5.88
CA SER A 184 -1.08 -22.59 4.83
C SER A 184 -0.75 -21.85 3.55
N HIS A 185 -0.83 -22.55 2.43
CA HIS A 185 -0.90 -21.93 1.11
C HIS A 185 -2.32 -21.38 0.90
N VAL A 186 -2.44 -20.14 0.43
CA VAL A 186 -3.72 -19.45 0.22
C VAL A 186 -4.07 -19.43 -1.27
N LEU A 187 -3.10 -19.05 -2.10
CA LEU A 187 -3.28 -18.86 -3.53
C LEU A 187 -1.93 -19.04 -4.25
N ARG A 188 -1.94 -19.82 -5.33
CA ARG A 188 -0.87 -19.77 -6.33
C ARG A 188 -1.21 -18.69 -7.33
N SER A 189 -0.31 -17.73 -7.47
CA SER A 189 -0.50 -16.57 -8.34
C SER A 189 0.56 -16.50 -9.43
N SER A 190 0.17 -15.88 -10.53
CA SER A 190 0.95 -15.59 -11.74
C SER A 190 0.33 -14.37 -12.40
N ALA A 191 1.00 -13.82 -13.41
CA ALA A 191 0.43 -12.77 -14.23
C ALA A 191 -0.85 -13.28 -14.93
N CYS A 192 -1.93 -12.51 -14.81
CA CYS A 192 -3.24 -12.82 -15.35
C CYS A 192 -3.71 -11.69 -16.27
N LEU A 193 -4.16 -12.06 -17.46
CA LEU A 193 -4.92 -11.18 -18.34
C LEU A 193 -6.37 -11.14 -17.84
N VAL A 194 -6.85 -9.94 -17.57
CA VAL A 194 -8.24 -9.66 -17.16
C VAL A 194 -8.93 -8.75 -18.16
N ALA A 195 -10.25 -8.83 -18.23
CA ALA A 195 -11.10 -7.99 -19.07
C ALA A 195 -12.28 -7.40 -18.29
N HIS A 196 -12.76 -6.25 -18.72
CA HIS A 196 -14.06 -5.75 -18.28
C HIS A 196 -15.17 -6.58 -18.95
N ARG A 197 -16.14 -7.08 -18.18
CA ARG A 197 -17.23 -7.97 -18.62
C ARG A 197 -18.01 -7.46 -19.83
N ASN A 198 -18.40 -6.19 -19.84
CA ASN A 198 -19.09 -5.59 -20.99
C ASN A 198 -18.18 -5.51 -22.22
N SER A 199 -16.95 -5.00 -22.09
CA SER A 199 -15.97 -5.01 -23.18
C SER A 199 -15.73 -6.41 -23.74
N TRP A 200 -15.60 -7.42 -22.87
CA TRP A 200 -15.47 -8.84 -23.24
C TRP A 200 -16.68 -9.37 -24.05
N ARG A 201 -17.89 -8.87 -23.77
CA ARG A 201 -19.12 -9.30 -24.45
C ARG A 201 -19.39 -8.56 -25.75
N SER A 202 -19.04 -7.28 -25.83
CA SER A 202 -19.55 -6.38 -26.87
C SER A 202 -18.48 -5.77 -27.77
N ARG A 203 -17.20 -5.81 -27.40
CA ARG A 203 -16.11 -5.25 -28.21
C ARG A 203 -15.35 -6.38 -28.92
N ASP A 204 -14.84 -6.07 -30.10
CA ASP A 204 -13.89 -6.94 -30.78
C ASP A 204 -12.52 -6.80 -30.14
N LEU A 205 -12.12 -7.81 -29.37
CA LEU A 205 -10.82 -7.93 -28.73
C LEU A 205 -9.90 -8.93 -29.47
N SER A 206 -10.36 -9.51 -30.57
CA SER A 206 -9.71 -10.64 -31.25
C SER A 206 -8.29 -10.30 -31.71
N CYS A 207 -8.06 -9.09 -32.23
CA CYS A 207 -6.76 -8.66 -32.75
C CYS A 207 -5.66 -8.66 -31.68
N LEU A 208 -5.99 -8.26 -30.45
CA LEU A 208 -5.06 -8.23 -29.33
C LEU A 208 -4.95 -9.61 -28.67
N LEU A 209 -6.09 -10.28 -28.46
CA LEU A 209 -6.12 -11.59 -27.83
C LEU A 209 -5.43 -12.66 -28.67
N ALA A 210 -5.58 -12.63 -30.00
CA ALA A 210 -4.90 -13.58 -30.89
C ALA A 210 -3.38 -13.48 -30.74
N ARG A 211 -2.84 -12.25 -30.67
CA ARG A 211 -1.40 -12.00 -30.47
C ARG A 211 -0.93 -12.46 -29.09
N LEU A 212 -1.62 -12.02 -28.03
CA LEU A 212 -1.27 -12.40 -26.65
C LEU A 212 -1.41 -13.90 -26.41
N CYS A 213 -2.37 -14.55 -27.07
CA CYS A 213 -2.63 -15.97 -26.90
C CYS A 213 -1.74 -16.87 -27.76
N ALA A 214 -1.20 -16.36 -28.87
CA ALA A 214 -0.30 -17.08 -29.75
C ALA A 214 1.10 -17.27 -29.14
N VAL A 215 1.48 -16.44 -28.18
CA VAL A 215 2.72 -16.63 -27.43
C VAL A 215 2.52 -17.78 -26.44
N SER A 216 3.29 -18.86 -26.61
CA SER A 216 3.39 -19.92 -25.62
C SER A 216 3.84 -19.31 -24.29
N SER A 217 3.21 -19.70 -23.18
CA SER A 217 3.59 -19.24 -21.84
C SER A 217 5.10 -19.39 -21.66
N VAL A 218 5.77 -18.34 -21.21
CA VAL A 218 7.14 -18.44 -20.71
C VAL A 218 7.09 -19.42 -19.54
N THR A 219 7.52 -20.66 -19.79
CA THR A 219 7.59 -21.67 -18.73
C THR A 219 8.76 -21.33 -17.83
N GLU A 220 8.50 -20.55 -16.79
CA GLU A 220 9.34 -20.61 -15.60
C GLU A 220 9.25 -22.05 -15.07
N SER A 221 10.41 -22.69 -14.89
CA SER A 221 10.50 -24.06 -14.37
C SER A 221 9.73 -24.20 -13.06
N ASP A 222 9.09 -25.37 -12.86
CA ASP A 222 8.46 -25.70 -11.58
C ASP A 222 9.52 -25.70 -10.48
N HIS A 223 9.59 -24.59 -9.74
CA HIS A 223 10.36 -24.52 -8.52
C HIS A 223 9.51 -25.08 -7.40
N THR A 224 9.90 -26.26 -6.92
CA THR A 224 9.56 -26.75 -5.59
C THR A 224 9.89 -25.63 -4.60
N PRO A 225 8.99 -25.25 -3.68
CA PRO A 225 9.32 -24.24 -2.66
C PRO A 225 10.64 -24.67 -2.02
N ALA A 226 11.62 -23.75 -2.02
CA ALA A 226 12.88 -24.00 -1.34
C ALA A 226 12.54 -24.55 0.05
N GLY A 227 13.11 -25.71 0.36
CA GLY A 227 12.84 -26.44 1.59
C GLY A 227 12.98 -25.53 2.80
N ARG A 228 12.29 -25.91 3.88
CA ARG A 228 12.39 -25.29 5.21
C ARG A 228 13.79 -24.71 5.39
N ALA A 229 13.89 -23.40 5.55
CA ALA A 229 15.14 -22.79 5.98
C ALA A 229 15.43 -23.32 7.41
N ASP A 230 16.13 -24.45 7.48
CA ASP A 230 16.68 -25.01 8.70
C ASP A 230 17.91 -24.17 9.07
N GLY A 231 17.62 -22.98 9.58
CA GLY A 231 18.55 -22.11 10.28
C GLY A 231 17.90 -21.62 11.57
N PRO A 232 18.66 -21.40 12.65
CA PRO A 232 18.14 -20.87 13.90
C PRO A 232 17.85 -19.37 13.73
N GLY A 233 16.75 -19.05 13.04
CA GLY A 233 16.23 -17.70 12.94
C GLY A 233 15.26 -17.44 14.07
N THR A 234 15.75 -17.08 15.26
CA THR A 234 14.92 -16.41 16.26
C THR A 234 14.76 -14.94 15.84
N PRO A 235 13.55 -14.35 15.94
CA PRO A 235 13.40 -12.91 15.82
C PRO A 235 14.38 -12.20 16.77
N ALA A 236 14.92 -11.06 16.37
CA ALA A 236 15.90 -10.32 17.18
C ALA A 236 15.36 -9.90 18.55
N VAL A 237 14.02 -9.81 18.68
CA VAL A 237 13.31 -9.48 19.92
C VAL A 237 12.25 -10.55 20.17
N SER A 238 12.21 -11.11 21.38
CA SER A 238 11.12 -12.01 21.79
C SER A 238 9.86 -11.22 22.07
N ARG A 239 8.67 -11.84 21.88
CA ARG A 239 7.39 -11.22 22.21
C ARG A 239 7.32 -10.72 23.66
N ALA A 240 7.91 -11.47 24.59
CA ALA A 240 8.00 -11.07 26.00
C ALA A 240 8.85 -9.80 26.21
N ALA A 241 10.01 -9.69 25.53
CA ALA A 241 10.84 -8.49 25.60
C ALA A 241 10.10 -7.27 25.01
N TRP A 242 9.41 -7.47 23.88
CA TRP A 242 8.59 -6.45 23.24
C TRP A 242 7.48 -5.93 24.16
N ASP A 243 6.71 -6.82 24.77
CA ASP A 243 5.58 -6.49 25.65
C ASP A 243 6.03 -5.80 26.96
N SER A 244 7.30 -5.98 27.35
CA SER A 244 7.89 -5.34 28.54
C SER A 244 8.56 -3.98 28.27
N SER A 245 8.53 -3.51 27.02
CA SER A 245 9.23 -2.30 26.56
C SER A 245 8.27 -1.25 26.00
N VAL A 246 8.73 0.00 25.89
CA VAL A 246 8.04 1.02 25.09
C VAL A 246 8.24 0.70 23.61
N ARG A 247 7.13 0.55 22.89
CA ARG A 247 7.09 0.11 21.50
C ARG A 247 7.04 1.32 20.58
N LEU A 248 8.14 1.61 19.90
CA LEU A 248 8.31 2.75 19.00
C LEU A 248 8.34 2.27 17.54
N ALA A 249 7.45 2.81 16.70
CA ALA A 249 7.58 2.65 15.25
C ALA A 249 8.37 3.78 14.59
N LEU A 250 9.25 3.40 13.67
CA LEU A 250 9.96 4.30 12.76
C LEU A 250 9.51 4.07 11.32
N PRO A 251 9.53 5.12 10.48
CA PRO A 251 9.02 5.02 9.12
C PRO A 251 10.05 4.37 8.20
N ASP A 252 9.53 3.56 7.27
CA ASP A 252 10.31 3.11 6.11
C ASP A 252 10.34 4.15 4.99
N GLY A 253 11.01 3.81 3.89
CA GLY A 253 11.02 4.62 2.68
C GLY A 253 11.67 6.00 2.86
N HIS A 254 11.09 7.01 2.19
CA HIS A 254 11.68 8.34 2.09
C HIS A 254 11.75 9.11 3.42
N GLN A 255 10.92 8.75 4.41
CA GLN A 255 10.92 9.39 5.73
C GLN A 255 11.96 8.78 6.69
N ARG A 256 12.59 7.65 6.34
CA ARG A 256 13.56 6.97 7.21
C ARG A 256 14.76 7.85 7.51
N GLU A 257 15.49 8.31 6.50
CA GLU A 257 16.71 9.11 6.72
C GLU A 257 16.47 10.43 7.46
N PRO A 258 15.45 11.24 7.11
CA PRO A 258 15.08 12.42 7.90
C PRO A 258 14.78 12.09 9.36
N THR A 259 14.08 10.98 9.62
CA THR A 259 13.78 10.51 10.97
C THR A 259 15.05 10.12 11.72
N LEU A 260 15.95 9.35 11.09
CA LEU A 260 17.23 8.98 11.69
C LEU A 260 18.10 10.20 11.97
N ALA A 261 18.11 11.21 11.09
CA ALA A 261 18.81 12.47 11.33
C ALA A 261 18.23 13.23 12.54
N CYS A 262 16.90 13.33 12.64
CA CYS A 262 16.23 13.94 13.78
C CYS A 262 16.57 13.20 15.10
N LEU A 263 16.54 11.87 15.10
CA LEU A 263 16.93 11.07 16.27
C LEU A 263 18.40 11.30 16.66
N ARG A 264 19.32 11.36 15.69
CA ARG A 264 20.75 11.61 15.96
C ARG A 264 20.97 12.98 16.62
N LYS A 265 20.23 14.02 16.22
CA LYS A 265 20.29 15.35 16.87
C LYS A 265 19.83 15.29 18.32
N ALA A 266 18.82 14.48 18.61
CA ALA A 266 18.36 14.19 19.97
C ALA A 266 19.29 13.24 20.78
N GLY A 267 20.47 12.88 20.25
CA GLY A 267 21.39 11.93 20.90
C GLY A 267 20.89 10.48 20.89
N ILE A 268 19.88 10.15 20.09
CA ILE A 268 19.28 8.82 19.97
C ILE A 268 19.88 8.12 18.75
N HIS A 269 20.54 6.98 18.96
CA HIS A 269 21.18 6.21 17.91
C HIS A 269 20.40 4.94 17.59
N ILE A 270 20.08 4.78 16.30
CA ILE A 270 19.51 3.55 15.74
C ILE A 270 20.64 2.71 15.15
N ARG A 271 20.67 1.43 15.54
CA ARG A 271 21.63 0.44 15.04
C ARG A 271 20.89 -0.50 14.10
N ASP A 272 21.22 -0.42 12.82
CA ASP A 272 20.65 -1.32 11.82
C ASP A 272 20.97 -2.78 12.16
N ASN A 273 19.99 -3.64 11.89
CA ASN A 273 20.11 -5.07 12.05
C ASN A 273 20.07 -5.70 10.66
N SER A 274 21.20 -6.25 10.20
CA SER A 274 21.32 -6.85 8.87
C SER A 274 20.49 -8.12 8.71
N VAL A 275 20.19 -8.81 9.82
CA VAL A 275 19.38 -10.03 9.81
C VAL A 275 17.89 -9.69 9.81
N ASP A 276 17.50 -8.65 10.56
CA ASP A 276 16.12 -8.18 10.65
C ASP A 276 16.04 -6.64 10.53
N PRO A 277 16.06 -6.10 9.30
CA PRO A 277 15.98 -4.65 9.07
C PRO A 277 14.70 -4.02 9.61
N GLY A 278 13.66 -4.82 9.86
CA GLY A 278 12.41 -4.39 10.45
C GLY A 278 12.49 -4.14 11.96
N ARG A 279 13.54 -4.61 12.63
CA ARG A 279 13.75 -4.50 14.10
C ARG A 279 15.16 -4.02 14.42
N PRO A 280 15.48 -2.75 14.12
CA PRO A 280 16.76 -2.18 14.48
C PRO A 280 16.88 -1.99 16.00
N GLY A 281 18.11 -1.96 16.51
CA GLY A 281 18.37 -1.60 17.89
C GLY A 281 18.30 -0.09 18.12
N ILE A 282 18.04 0.33 19.35
CA ILE A 282 18.06 1.74 19.78
C ILE A 282 19.01 1.91 20.98
N SER A 283 19.58 3.10 21.15
CA SER A 283 20.45 3.44 22.29
C SER A 283 19.67 3.71 23.60
N VAL A 284 18.35 3.80 23.55
CA VAL A 284 17.50 4.14 24.69
C VAL A 284 17.06 2.85 25.40
N PRO A 285 17.44 2.64 26.68
CA PRO A 285 17.02 1.47 27.43
C PRO A 285 15.49 1.39 27.58
N GLY A 286 14.95 0.18 27.56
CA GLY A 286 13.50 -0.04 27.72
C GLY A 286 12.65 0.32 26.51
N VAL A 287 13.25 0.59 25.34
CA VAL A 287 12.55 0.87 24.08
C VAL A 287 12.85 -0.20 23.05
N SER A 288 11.81 -0.72 22.40
CA SER A 288 11.93 -1.59 21.24
C SER A 288 11.44 -0.87 19.99
N VAL A 289 12.17 -1.02 18.88
CA VAL A 289 11.89 -0.33 17.63
C VAL A 289 11.39 -1.30 16.57
N LYS A 290 10.41 -0.84 15.79
CA LYS A 290 9.96 -1.52 14.58
C LYS A 290 9.84 -0.56 13.41
N VAL A 291 10.28 -1.00 12.24
CA VAL A 291 10.19 -0.22 11.00
C VAL A 291 8.97 -0.69 10.22
N ILE A 292 8.00 0.21 10.02
CA ILE A 292 6.78 -0.06 9.24
C ILE A 292 6.43 1.13 8.35
N ARG A 293 5.45 0.95 7.47
CA ARG A 293 4.92 1.98 6.59
C ARG A 293 4.27 3.12 7.42
N PRO A 294 4.57 4.40 7.16
CA PRO A 294 3.95 5.54 7.86
C PRO A 294 2.42 5.52 7.89
N GLN A 295 1.82 5.03 6.81
CA GLN A 295 0.37 4.92 6.63
C GLN A 295 -0.30 4.00 7.66
N ASP A 296 0.40 2.96 8.10
CA ASP A 296 -0.16 1.95 9.01
C ASP A 296 -0.07 2.39 10.48
N MET A 297 0.83 3.33 10.81
CA MET A 297 1.20 3.66 12.19
C MET A 297 0.05 4.22 13.03
N PRO A 298 -0.78 5.17 12.57
CA PRO A 298 -1.86 5.72 13.39
C PRO A 298 -2.83 4.65 13.88
N LEU A 299 -3.16 3.68 13.01
CA LEU A 299 -4.02 2.56 13.35
C LEU A 299 -3.38 1.63 14.38
N GLN A 300 -2.08 1.37 14.28
CA GLN A 300 -1.35 0.53 15.24
C GLN A 300 -1.27 1.18 16.62
N VAL A 301 -1.01 2.49 16.68
CA VAL A 301 -1.02 3.26 17.94
C VAL A 301 -2.42 3.31 18.54
N ALA A 302 -3.44 3.59 17.74
CA ALA A 302 -4.83 3.64 18.19
C ALA A 302 -5.34 2.30 18.76
N ASN A 303 -4.83 1.18 18.27
CA ASN A 303 -5.19 -0.15 18.78
C ASN A 303 -4.34 -0.60 19.97
N GLY A 304 -3.37 0.21 20.43
CA GLY A 304 -2.47 -0.16 21.50
C GLY A 304 -1.44 -1.23 21.12
N ASN A 305 -1.23 -1.47 19.82
CA ASN A 305 -0.20 -2.37 19.31
C ASN A 305 1.20 -1.72 19.37
N LEU A 306 1.24 -0.39 19.33
CA LEU A 306 2.42 0.46 19.50
C LEU A 306 2.11 1.55 20.52
N ASP A 307 3.13 1.99 21.26
CA ASP A 307 2.99 3.08 22.24
C ASP A 307 3.26 4.44 21.57
N LEU A 308 4.28 4.47 20.70
CA LEU A 308 4.74 5.65 19.99
C LEU A 308 5.00 5.33 18.52
N ALA A 309 4.89 6.34 17.65
CA ALA A 309 5.35 6.24 16.27
C ALA A 309 5.81 7.60 15.73
N ILE A 310 6.84 7.59 14.88
CA ILE A 310 7.25 8.77 14.10
C ILE A 310 6.66 8.63 12.68
N THR A 311 5.75 9.54 12.32
CA THR A 311 5.04 9.55 11.02
C THR A 311 4.82 10.99 10.55
N GLY A 312 4.09 11.20 9.45
CA GLY A 312 3.67 12.52 9.00
C GLY A 312 2.34 12.98 9.60
N ASP A 313 2.19 14.29 9.81
CA ASP A 313 0.94 14.92 10.26
C ASP A 313 -0.25 14.59 9.33
N ASP A 314 0.04 14.45 8.04
CA ASP A 314 -0.89 14.02 6.97
C ASP A 314 -1.46 12.63 7.22
N TRP A 315 -0.64 11.65 7.62
CA TRP A 315 -1.14 10.29 7.91
C TRP A 315 -1.95 10.23 9.20
N LEU A 316 -1.55 10.99 10.23
CA LEU A 316 -2.38 11.15 11.43
C LEU A 316 -3.73 11.78 11.07
N TYR A 317 -3.72 12.84 10.25
CA TYR A 317 -4.93 13.54 9.84
C TYR A 317 -5.84 12.67 8.98
N ASP A 318 -5.31 11.91 8.02
CA ASP A 318 -6.08 10.96 7.21
C ASP A 318 -6.78 9.91 8.09
N HIS A 319 -6.06 9.34 9.07
CA HIS A 319 -6.65 8.41 10.04
C HIS A 319 -7.79 9.06 10.84
N LEU A 320 -7.59 10.28 11.35
CA LEU A 320 -8.60 11.00 12.13
C LEU A 320 -9.79 11.48 11.28
N CYS A 321 -9.62 11.68 9.98
CA CYS A 321 -10.75 11.95 9.07
C CYS A 321 -11.73 10.77 9.02
N ARG A 322 -11.22 9.54 9.14
CA ARG A 322 -12.05 8.32 9.21
C ARG A 322 -12.54 8.03 10.62
N PHE A 323 -11.70 8.26 11.62
CA PHE A 323 -11.97 7.95 13.02
C PHE A 323 -11.72 9.17 13.93
N PRO A 324 -12.64 10.16 13.97
CA PRO A 324 -12.43 11.41 14.70
C PRO A 324 -12.20 11.24 16.21
N THR A 325 -12.71 10.16 16.80
CA THR A 325 -12.57 9.83 18.22
C THR A 325 -11.52 8.74 18.47
N SER A 326 -10.66 8.45 17.49
CA SER A 326 -9.62 7.45 17.66
C SER A 326 -8.66 7.84 18.78
N PRO A 327 -8.23 6.91 19.65
CA PRO A 327 -7.37 7.21 20.79
C PRO A 327 -5.89 7.39 20.40
N VAL A 328 -5.62 8.24 19.41
CA VAL A 328 -4.27 8.60 18.94
C VAL A 328 -4.17 10.11 18.80
N ARG A 329 -3.05 10.69 19.22
CA ARG A 329 -2.80 12.13 19.12
C ARG A 329 -1.36 12.42 18.71
N LYS A 330 -1.15 13.61 18.16
CA LYS A 330 0.18 14.22 18.05
C LYS A 330 0.70 14.54 19.45
N ILE A 331 1.89 14.05 19.77
CA ILE A 331 2.63 14.39 20.99
C ILE A 331 3.57 15.57 20.71
N LEU A 332 4.35 15.47 19.63
CA LEU A 332 5.36 16.45 19.29
C LEU A 332 5.46 16.63 17.77
N GLY A 333 5.61 17.87 17.30
CA GLY A 333 5.98 18.16 15.91
C GLY A 333 7.49 18.13 15.76
N LEU A 334 8.02 17.33 14.83
CA LEU A 334 9.45 17.17 14.58
C LEU A 334 9.96 18.10 13.47
N GLY A 335 9.07 18.74 12.71
CA GLY A 335 9.38 19.85 11.80
C GLY A 335 10.10 19.48 10.50
N PHE A 336 10.65 18.26 10.37
CA PHE A 336 11.28 17.80 9.14
C PHE A 336 10.26 17.40 8.05
N GLY A 337 10.73 17.22 6.82
CA GLY A 337 9.93 16.59 5.76
C GLY A 337 8.69 17.39 5.35
N ARG A 338 8.76 18.72 5.40
CA ARG A 338 7.64 19.62 5.10
C ARG A 338 7.02 19.33 3.72
N VAL A 339 5.72 19.05 3.70
CA VAL A 339 4.91 18.88 2.48
C VAL A 339 3.57 19.60 2.63
N ARG A 340 2.85 19.75 1.52
CA ARG A 340 1.46 20.21 1.50
C ARG A 340 0.60 19.13 0.87
N VAL A 341 -0.53 18.77 1.48
CA VAL A 341 -1.57 17.97 0.81
C VAL A 341 -2.46 18.94 0.03
N VAL A 342 -2.56 18.73 -1.28
CA VAL A 342 -3.17 19.68 -2.22
C VAL A 342 -4.24 19.01 -3.07
N ALA A 343 -5.23 19.79 -3.51
CA ALA A 343 -6.14 19.39 -4.56
C ALA A 343 -5.61 19.86 -5.92
N VAL A 344 -5.53 18.93 -6.86
CA VAL A 344 -4.87 19.09 -8.16
C VAL A 344 -5.82 18.69 -9.27
N VAL A 345 -5.82 19.44 -10.37
CA VAL A 345 -6.56 19.14 -11.60
C VAL A 345 -5.63 19.23 -12.81
N SER A 346 -6.09 18.76 -13.98
CA SER A 346 -5.40 19.01 -15.25
C SER A 346 -5.28 20.51 -15.51
N GLY A 347 -4.12 20.98 -15.98
CA GLY A 347 -3.88 22.38 -16.35
C GLY A 347 -4.86 22.90 -17.40
N GLU A 348 -5.37 22.02 -18.26
CA GLU A 348 -6.35 22.32 -19.31
C GLU A 348 -7.78 22.47 -18.78
N MET A 349 -8.07 21.98 -17.56
CA MET A 349 -9.39 22.10 -16.97
C MET A 349 -9.68 23.57 -16.59
N PRO A 350 -10.84 24.14 -16.95
CA PRO A 350 -11.18 25.55 -16.68
C PRO A 350 -11.63 25.76 -15.23
N VAL A 351 -10.79 25.36 -14.28
CA VAL A 351 -11.03 25.35 -12.83
C VAL A 351 -9.78 25.89 -12.14
N ASN A 352 -9.93 26.87 -11.24
CA ASN A 352 -8.81 27.37 -10.43
C ASN A 352 -9.12 27.29 -8.92
N SER A 353 -10.32 26.84 -8.55
CA SER A 353 -10.76 26.72 -7.17
C SER A 353 -11.74 25.56 -6.98
N PRO A 354 -12.01 25.14 -5.72
CA PRO A 354 -13.03 24.13 -5.43
C PRO A 354 -14.44 24.61 -5.79
N GLN A 355 -14.67 25.92 -5.76
CA GLN A 355 -15.93 26.54 -6.16
C GLN A 355 -16.17 26.36 -7.66
N ASP A 356 -15.14 26.50 -8.51
CA ASP A 356 -15.27 26.26 -9.95
C ASP A 356 -15.65 24.80 -10.26
N LEU A 357 -15.07 23.82 -9.54
CA LEU A 357 -15.46 22.40 -9.66
C LEU A 357 -16.94 22.22 -9.32
N ARG A 358 -17.40 22.81 -8.22
CA ARG A 358 -18.79 22.75 -7.78
C ARG A 358 -19.72 23.33 -8.84
N ASP A 359 -19.34 24.42 -9.49
CA ASP A 359 -20.14 25.06 -10.52
C ASP A 359 -20.18 24.25 -11.83
N LEU A 360 -19.09 23.57 -12.19
CA LEU A 360 -19.09 22.60 -13.30
C LEU A 360 -20.02 21.41 -13.03
N LEU A 361 -20.06 20.91 -11.80
CA LEU A 361 -20.98 19.83 -11.39
C LEU A 361 -22.44 20.29 -11.43
N ARG A 362 -22.74 21.47 -10.87
CA ARG A 362 -24.10 22.04 -10.84
C ARG A 362 -24.65 22.36 -12.23
N SER A 363 -23.80 22.83 -13.13
CA SER A 363 -24.17 23.11 -14.52
C SER A 363 -24.31 21.85 -15.38
N GLY A 364 -23.96 20.66 -14.87
CA GLY A 364 -23.97 19.40 -15.61
C GLY A 364 -22.86 19.29 -16.67
N ARG A 365 -21.93 20.26 -16.72
CA ARG A 365 -20.75 20.23 -17.61
C ARG A 365 -19.74 19.17 -17.17
N LEU A 366 -19.76 18.81 -15.89
CA LEU A 366 -19.06 17.66 -15.34
C LEU A 366 -20.09 16.71 -14.73
N GLY A 367 -19.98 15.42 -15.05
CA GLY A 367 -20.86 14.38 -14.51
C GLY A 367 -20.50 14.03 -13.07
N ARG A 368 -20.31 12.74 -12.77
CA ARG A 368 -19.80 12.32 -11.47
C ARG A 368 -18.30 12.58 -11.38
N LEU A 369 -17.87 13.38 -10.40
CA LEU A 369 -16.47 13.69 -10.15
C LEU A 369 -15.70 12.43 -9.74
N ARG A 370 -14.53 12.20 -10.32
CA ARG A 370 -13.61 11.12 -9.97
C ARG A 370 -12.43 11.73 -9.21
N VAL A 371 -12.28 11.37 -7.94
CA VAL A 371 -11.23 11.90 -7.07
C VAL A 371 -10.24 10.79 -6.77
N ALA A 372 -9.02 10.90 -7.30
CA ALA A 372 -7.93 9.95 -7.02
C ALA A 372 -7.12 10.40 -5.80
N SER A 373 -6.69 9.46 -4.95
CA SER A 373 -5.79 9.78 -3.82
C SER A 373 -5.24 8.53 -3.12
N GLU A 374 -4.04 8.63 -2.58
CA GLU A 374 -3.57 7.73 -1.50
C GLU A 374 -4.24 8.07 -0.16
N TYR A 375 -4.55 9.35 0.07
CA TYR A 375 -5.24 9.88 1.26
C TYR A 375 -6.77 9.81 1.10
N CYS A 376 -7.29 8.59 1.00
CA CYS A 376 -8.71 8.37 0.71
C CYS A 376 -9.65 9.07 1.70
N ASN A 377 -9.28 9.17 2.97
CA ASN A 377 -10.16 9.76 3.99
C ASN A 377 -10.12 11.29 3.95
N ILE A 378 -8.94 11.87 3.67
CA ILE A 378 -8.80 13.31 3.39
C ILE A 378 -9.59 13.66 2.12
N ALA A 379 -9.45 12.87 1.05
CA ALA A 379 -10.13 13.10 -0.22
C ALA A 379 -11.66 13.04 -0.07
N ASP A 380 -12.18 12.08 0.70
CA ASP A 380 -13.60 11.98 1.03
C ASP A 380 -14.10 13.21 1.78
N LYS A 381 -13.39 13.59 2.86
CA LYS A 381 -13.72 14.75 3.68
C LYS A 381 -13.69 16.03 2.83
N TYR A 382 -12.65 16.20 2.02
CA TYR A 382 -12.49 17.34 1.14
C TYR A 382 -13.65 17.48 0.15
N ALA A 383 -14.07 16.39 -0.49
CA ALA A 383 -15.19 16.39 -1.43
C ALA A 383 -16.52 16.74 -0.74
N ARG A 384 -16.75 16.23 0.49
CA ARG A 384 -17.96 16.54 1.28
C ARG A 384 -17.99 17.99 1.73
N ASP A 385 -16.91 18.47 2.34
CA ASP A 385 -16.81 19.83 2.87
C ASP A 385 -16.91 20.88 1.76
N ASN A 386 -16.46 20.54 0.54
CA ASN A 386 -16.59 21.39 -0.64
C ASN A 386 -17.85 21.13 -1.47
N HIS A 387 -18.79 20.30 -1.02
CA HIS A 387 -20.05 19.99 -1.72
C HIS A 387 -19.87 19.51 -3.18
N LEU A 388 -18.85 18.70 -3.45
CA LEU A 388 -18.48 18.22 -4.79
C LEU A 388 -19.29 16.99 -5.25
N SER A 389 -20.57 16.92 -4.88
CA SER A 389 -21.44 15.79 -5.21
C SER A 389 -22.08 15.94 -6.60
N PRO A 390 -22.25 14.83 -7.36
CA PRO A 390 -21.84 13.46 -7.02
C PRO A 390 -20.36 13.20 -7.29
N TYR A 391 -19.68 12.45 -6.41
CA TYR A 391 -18.29 12.03 -6.60
C TYR A 391 -18.07 10.52 -6.36
N ARG A 392 -16.92 10.02 -6.81
CA ARG A 392 -16.38 8.68 -6.53
C ARG A 392 -14.91 8.81 -6.19
N LEU A 393 -14.50 8.16 -5.11
CA LEU A 393 -13.09 8.01 -4.75
C LEU A 393 -12.43 6.87 -5.53
N VAL A 394 -11.20 7.11 -5.97
CA VAL A 394 -10.34 6.14 -6.64
C VAL A 394 -9.06 6.05 -5.81
N PRO A 395 -8.93 5.03 -4.93
CA PRO A 395 -7.68 4.80 -4.23
C PRO A 395 -6.54 4.60 -5.22
N THR A 396 -5.34 5.09 -4.88
CA THR A 396 -4.12 4.89 -5.67
C THR A 396 -3.02 4.30 -4.78
N TRP A 397 -2.07 3.56 -5.36
CA TRP A 397 -0.91 3.00 -4.66
C TRP A 397 0.42 3.47 -5.29
N GLY A 398 0.48 4.76 -5.64
CA GLY A 398 1.61 5.43 -6.26
C GLY A 398 1.36 5.89 -7.69
N ALA A 399 2.30 6.71 -8.21
CA ALA A 399 2.22 7.33 -9.54
C ALA A 399 0.90 8.09 -9.78
N SER A 400 0.39 8.75 -8.75
CA SER A 400 -0.96 9.29 -8.72
C SER A 400 -1.16 10.43 -9.73
N GLU A 401 -0.11 11.18 -10.09
CA GLU A 401 -0.13 12.21 -11.12
C GLU A 401 -0.55 11.65 -12.48
N ALA A 402 -0.26 10.37 -12.72
CA ALA A 402 -0.62 9.71 -13.96
C ALA A 402 -2.14 9.63 -14.15
N PHE A 403 -2.95 9.61 -13.09
CA PHE A 403 -4.40 9.41 -13.19
C PHE A 403 -5.14 10.56 -13.87
N LEU A 404 -4.59 11.77 -13.81
CA LEU A 404 -5.17 12.95 -14.45
C LEU A 404 -4.77 13.03 -15.94
N PRO A 405 -5.70 13.39 -16.85
CA PRO A 405 -7.16 13.53 -16.65
C PRO A 405 -7.96 12.26 -16.97
N GLU A 406 -7.34 11.20 -17.49
CA GLU A 406 -8.08 10.10 -18.12
C GLU A 406 -8.83 9.23 -17.11
N ASP A 407 -8.27 9.05 -15.91
CA ASP A 407 -8.80 8.12 -14.89
C ASP A 407 -9.40 8.84 -13.67
N ALA A 408 -9.03 10.11 -13.46
CA ALA A 408 -9.57 10.98 -12.43
C ALA A 408 -9.71 12.43 -12.92
N ASP A 409 -10.57 13.20 -12.27
CA ASP A 409 -10.81 14.63 -12.54
C ASP A 409 -10.09 15.52 -11.53
N VAL A 410 -9.94 15.02 -10.30
CA VAL A 410 -9.20 15.66 -9.20
C VAL A 410 -8.24 14.63 -8.60
N LEU A 411 -7.04 15.06 -8.26
CA LEU A 411 -6.07 14.31 -7.47
C LEU A 411 -5.85 15.02 -6.13
N ILE A 412 -5.91 14.26 -5.04
CA ILE A 412 -5.51 14.73 -3.71
C ILE A 412 -4.17 14.06 -3.39
N GLU A 413 -3.10 14.86 -3.35
CA GLU A 413 -1.72 14.36 -3.28
C GLU A 413 -0.84 15.29 -2.44
N ASN A 414 0.24 14.76 -1.88
CA ASN A 414 1.24 15.56 -1.22
C ASN A 414 2.22 16.19 -2.22
N THR A 415 2.77 17.36 -1.89
CA THR A 415 3.85 17.95 -2.68
C THR A 415 4.73 18.84 -1.83
N GLN A 416 6.03 18.83 -2.11
CA GLN A 416 6.97 19.78 -1.51
C GLN A 416 6.89 21.13 -2.21
N THR A 417 7.27 21.16 -3.50
CA THR A 417 7.39 22.39 -4.29
C THR A 417 6.30 22.55 -5.36
N GLY A 418 5.57 21.48 -5.70
CA GLY A 418 4.63 21.47 -6.83
C GLY A 418 5.29 21.30 -8.21
N ARG A 419 6.64 21.24 -8.30
CA ARG A 419 7.36 21.14 -9.58
C ARG A 419 6.99 19.89 -10.39
N THR A 420 6.90 18.74 -9.73
CA THR A 420 6.51 17.47 -10.38
C THR A 420 5.11 17.57 -10.99
N LEU A 421 4.13 18.12 -10.25
CA LEU A 421 2.78 18.33 -10.74
C LEU A 421 2.78 19.24 -11.99
N ALA A 422 3.51 20.35 -11.94
CA ALA A 422 3.62 21.28 -13.08
C ALA A 422 4.30 20.63 -14.31
N GLN A 423 5.32 19.80 -14.12
CA GLN A 423 5.97 19.04 -15.19
C GLN A 423 5.01 18.06 -15.89
N HIS A 424 4.01 17.56 -15.16
CA HIS A 424 2.94 16.73 -15.70
C HIS A 424 1.75 17.53 -16.24
N GLY A 425 1.88 18.86 -16.37
CA GLY A 425 0.81 19.72 -16.88
C GLY A 425 -0.38 19.84 -15.92
N LEU A 426 -0.16 19.60 -14.63
CA LEU A 426 -1.17 19.68 -13.59
C LEU A 426 -1.08 21.00 -12.83
N LYS A 427 -2.21 21.44 -12.27
CA LYS A 427 -2.28 22.66 -11.46
C LYS A 427 -2.95 22.41 -10.11
N ILE A 428 -2.42 23.06 -9.09
CA ILE A 428 -2.97 23.07 -7.74
C ILE A 428 -4.10 24.09 -7.68
N ILE A 429 -5.26 23.69 -7.18
CA ILE A 429 -6.44 24.55 -7.00
C ILE A 429 -6.75 24.84 -5.52
N ASP A 430 -6.13 24.09 -4.60
CA ASP A 430 -6.33 24.24 -3.17
C ASP A 430 -5.20 23.60 -2.36
N THR A 431 -4.92 24.13 -1.18
CA THR A 431 -4.03 23.51 -0.17
C THR A 431 -4.87 23.09 1.03
N ILE A 432 -4.95 21.78 1.28
CA ILE A 432 -5.82 21.18 2.29
C ILE A 432 -5.16 21.23 3.66
N LEU A 433 -3.87 20.85 3.73
CA LEU A 433 -3.08 20.93 4.96
C LEU A 433 -1.58 21.04 4.66
N GLU A 434 -0.84 21.61 5.61
CA GLU A 434 0.62 21.52 5.67
C GLU A 434 1.01 20.40 6.64
N SER A 435 1.94 19.54 6.23
CA SER A 435 2.38 18.38 7.02
C SER A 435 3.88 18.41 7.26
N THR A 436 4.29 17.97 8.44
CA THR A 436 5.67 17.70 8.83
C THR A 436 5.77 16.36 9.53
N GLY A 437 6.98 15.85 9.73
CA GLY A 437 7.23 14.74 10.63
C GLY A 437 6.74 15.05 12.04
N CYS A 438 6.12 14.08 12.70
CA CYS A 438 5.59 14.19 14.05
C CYS A 438 5.77 12.89 14.84
N LEU A 439 5.86 13.01 16.16
CA LEU A 439 5.71 11.90 17.09
C LEU A 439 4.25 11.80 17.49
N ILE A 440 3.65 10.62 17.32
CA ILE A 440 2.28 10.31 17.75
C ILE A 440 2.31 9.26 18.88
N GLY A 441 1.24 9.23 19.67
CA GLY A 441 1.04 8.21 20.70
C GLY A 441 -0.40 8.10 21.16
N GLY A 442 -0.67 7.10 22.00
CA GLY A 442 -2.00 6.82 22.53
C GLY A 442 -2.52 7.92 23.47
N THR A 443 -3.83 8.15 23.51
CA THR A 443 -4.42 9.20 24.35
C THR A 443 -4.25 8.95 25.85
N THR A 444 -4.17 7.69 26.28
CA THR A 444 -4.02 7.30 27.68
C THR A 444 -2.56 7.11 28.11
N GLY A 445 -1.61 7.18 27.16
CA GLY A 445 -0.21 6.84 27.40
C GLY A 445 -0.01 5.35 27.78
N PRO A 446 1.23 4.94 28.07
CA PRO A 446 1.52 3.57 28.51
C PRO A 446 0.86 3.22 29.85
N ASP A 447 0.59 1.93 30.06
CA ASP A 447 -0.10 1.44 31.26
C ASP A 447 0.76 1.51 32.53
N THR A 448 2.09 1.40 32.41
CA THR A 448 3.01 1.36 33.55
C THR A 448 3.71 2.70 33.79
N ALA A 449 3.99 3.02 35.06
CA ALA A 449 4.73 4.23 35.42
C ALA A 449 6.13 4.27 34.80
N SER A 450 6.84 3.13 34.81
CA SER A 450 8.17 3.02 34.19
C SER A 450 8.13 3.28 32.68
N ALA A 451 7.13 2.77 31.96
CA ALA A 451 6.99 3.06 30.53
C ALA A 451 6.67 4.54 30.27
N ARG A 452 5.88 5.19 31.14
CA ARG A 452 5.64 6.64 31.05
C ARG A 452 6.92 7.45 31.23
N GLU A 453 7.76 7.09 32.20
CA GLU A 453 9.06 7.76 32.40
C GLU A 453 9.97 7.64 31.18
N VAL A 454 10.00 6.46 30.54
CA VAL A 454 10.75 6.23 29.30
C VAL A 454 10.20 7.10 28.16
N VAL A 455 8.87 7.16 28.00
CA VAL A 455 8.23 8.04 27.01
C VAL A 455 8.55 9.51 27.28
N ASP A 456 8.43 9.99 28.52
CA ASP A 456 8.72 11.38 28.88
C ASP A 456 10.20 11.72 28.65
N SER A 457 11.11 10.77 28.91
CA SER A 457 12.53 10.94 28.60
C SER A 457 12.79 11.04 27.10
N LEU A 458 12.15 10.19 26.29
CA LEU A 458 12.24 10.22 24.83
C LEU A 458 11.72 11.55 24.26
N VAL A 459 10.55 12.00 24.73
CA VAL A 459 9.93 13.25 24.29
C VAL A 459 10.84 14.43 24.62
N ARG A 460 11.37 14.52 25.85
CA ARG A 460 12.30 15.59 26.23
C ARG A 460 13.57 15.60 25.39
N ALA A 461 14.16 14.44 25.10
CA ALA A 461 15.33 14.36 24.24
C ALA A 461 15.04 14.84 22.81
N LEU A 462 13.89 14.47 22.26
CA LEU A 462 13.44 14.94 20.95
C LEU A 462 13.18 16.45 20.94
N GLU A 463 12.51 16.99 21.95
CA GLU A 463 12.26 18.43 22.10
C GLU A 463 13.57 19.23 22.13
N GLN A 464 14.56 18.77 22.89
CA GLN A 464 15.90 19.39 22.94
C GLN A 464 16.58 19.34 21.57
N GLY A 465 16.58 18.18 20.90
CA GLY A 465 17.20 18.03 19.59
C GLY A 465 16.54 18.85 18.46
N ILE A 466 15.30 19.30 18.64
CA ILE A 466 14.60 20.18 17.68
C ILE A 466 14.88 21.66 17.97
N ALA A 467 15.05 22.04 19.24
CA ALA A 467 15.28 23.44 19.63
C ALA A 467 16.68 23.96 19.25
N GLU A 468 17.59 23.08 18.86
CA GLU A 468 18.95 23.41 18.42
C GLU A 468 19.06 23.72 16.91
N ASP A 469 17.96 23.62 16.15
CA ASP A 469 17.82 24.02 14.73
C ASP A 469 17.19 25.41 14.57
#